data_AF-A0A7S2SBL0-F1
#
_entry.id   AF-A0A7S2SBL0-F1
#
_cell.length_a   1.000
_cell.length_b   1.000
_cell.length_c   1.000
_cell.angle_alpha   90.00
_cell.angle_beta   90.00
_cell.angle_gamma   90.00
#
_symmetry.space_group_name_H-M   'P 1'
#
loop_
_entity.id
_entity.type
_entity.pdbx_description
1 polymer ?
#
loop_
_entity_poly.entity_id
_entity_poly.type
_entity_poly.pdbx_seq_one_letter_code
_entity_poly.pdbx_strand_id
1 'polypeptide(L)'
;VNKMDFDEDGIYYSHQNLQRRNNNANDDANDNDANEDVEDDEDVDVKAVRRHFREFLRNYRQQEHYVYRQKLLKLHNRQRRSLSVDLAHLREYDAALMDYVLSQPNAVIPSMEGAAVDALQTLLFEQQTINNNNDPTTTTMEE
;
A
#
# COMPACT_ATOMS: atom_id res chain seq x y z
N VAL A 1 -18.85 -62.41 -3.02
CA VAL A 1 -19.44 -61.23 -2.36
C VAL A 1 -18.30 -60.50 -1.68
N ASN A 2 -17.66 -59.55 -2.36
CA ASN A 2 -16.62 -58.71 -1.76
C ASN A 2 -17.32 -57.58 -1.02
N LYS A 3 -17.32 -57.62 0.31
CA LYS A 3 -17.52 -56.43 1.13
C LYS A 3 -16.15 -55.79 1.32
N MET A 4 -15.94 -54.66 0.65
CA MET A 4 -14.93 -53.68 1.04
C MET A 4 -15.43 -53.06 2.34
N ASP A 5 -14.91 -53.54 3.47
CA ASP A 5 -15.06 -52.85 4.75
C ASP A 5 -14.11 -51.66 4.69
N PHE A 6 -14.68 -50.48 4.44
CA PHE A 6 -13.99 -49.20 4.40
C PHE A 6 -13.46 -48.89 5.81
N ASP A 7 -12.13 -48.95 5.89
CA ASP A 7 -11.19 -48.30 6.80
C ASP A 7 -11.77 -47.52 8.00
N GLU A 8 -11.52 -48.11 9.17
CA GLU A 8 -11.65 -47.58 10.52
C GLU A 8 -10.55 -46.55 10.84
N ASP A 9 -10.52 -45.43 10.12
CA ASP A 9 -9.64 -44.29 10.44
C ASP A 9 -10.35 -42.94 10.26
N GLY A 10 -11.58 -42.88 10.76
CA GLY A 10 -12.26 -41.61 11.03
C GLY A 10 -11.62 -40.92 12.23
N ILE A 11 -10.47 -40.27 12.06
CA ILE A 11 -9.89 -39.39 13.07
C ILE A 11 -10.85 -38.20 13.25
N TYR A 12 -11.73 -38.32 14.25
CA TYR A 12 -12.63 -37.27 14.68
C TYR A 12 -11.81 -36.23 15.46
N TYR A 13 -11.33 -35.19 14.77
CA TYR A 13 -10.82 -34.00 15.47
C TYR A 13 -11.99 -33.24 16.07
N SER A 14 -12.16 -33.38 17.39
CA SER A 14 -13.13 -32.62 18.18
C SER A 14 -12.65 -31.17 18.34
N HIS A 15 -13.35 -30.26 17.65
CA HIS A 15 -13.20 -28.80 17.79
C HIS A 15 -13.88 -28.29 19.07
N GLN A 16 -13.47 -28.79 20.24
CA GLN A 16 -14.08 -28.36 21.50
C GLN A 16 -13.05 -28.08 22.58
N ASN A 17 -12.13 -27.15 22.30
CA ASN A 17 -11.44 -26.46 23.38
C ASN A 17 -11.04 -25.00 23.08
N LEU A 18 -11.73 -24.29 22.17
CA LEU A 18 -11.51 -22.87 21.93
C LEU A 18 -12.49 -21.92 22.65
N GLN A 19 -13.27 -22.42 23.63
CA GLN A 19 -14.18 -21.59 24.44
C GLN A 19 -13.75 -21.39 25.91
N ARG A 20 -12.52 -21.80 26.29
CA ARG A 20 -11.98 -21.61 27.65
C ARG A 20 -10.77 -20.68 27.73
N ARG A 21 -10.58 -19.80 26.74
CA ARG A 21 -9.62 -18.68 26.82
C ARG A 21 -10.29 -17.31 26.95
N ASN A 22 -11.59 -17.27 27.26
CA ASN A 22 -12.36 -16.02 27.32
C ASN A 22 -12.49 -15.38 28.71
N ASN A 23 -11.70 -15.78 29.71
CA ASN A 23 -11.81 -15.22 31.07
C ASN A 23 -10.44 -14.98 31.73
N ASN A 24 -9.53 -14.22 31.10
CA ASN A 24 -8.58 -13.33 31.79
C ASN A 24 -7.62 -12.68 30.79
N ALA A 25 -7.90 -11.44 30.42
CA ALA A 25 -6.93 -10.37 30.17
C ALA A 25 -7.71 -9.16 29.67
N ASN A 26 -7.99 -8.22 30.58
CA ASN A 26 -8.12 -6.83 30.19
C ASN A 26 -6.74 -6.41 29.70
N ASP A 27 -6.53 -6.27 28.40
CA ASP A 27 -5.42 -5.49 27.86
C ASP A 27 -5.81 -4.96 26.48
N ASP A 28 -5.83 -3.63 26.41
CA ASP A 28 -5.75 -2.77 25.23
C ASP A 28 -5.11 -3.43 23.99
N ALA A 29 -5.90 -3.60 22.93
CA ALA A 29 -5.52 -3.25 21.55
C ALA A 29 -6.67 -3.63 20.61
N ASN A 30 -7.26 -2.61 19.99
CA ASN A 30 -8.16 -2.73 18.86
C ASN A 30 -7.36 -3.25 17.65
N ASP A 31 -7.29 -4.57 17.50
CA ASP A 31 -6.76 -5.26 16.33
C ASP A 31 -7.89 -6.05 15.68
N ASN A 32 -8.67 -5.38 14.83
CA ASN A 32 -9.61 -6.05 13.93
C ASN A 32 -8.81 -6.48 12.70
N ASP A 33 -7.96 -7.50 12.87
CA ASP A 33 -7.33 -8.27 11.79
C ASP A 33 -7.90 -9.69 11.83
N ALA A 34 -9.13 -9.81 11.32
CA ALA A 34 -9.79 -11.10 11.11
C ALA A 34 -10.55 -11.04 9.79
N ASN A 35 -9.80 -11.04 8.69
CA ASN A 35 -10.27 -11.52 7.40
C ASN A 35 -9.59 -12.86 7.14
N GLU A 36 -10.11 -13.92 7.77
CA GLU A 36 -9.94 -15.29 7.28
C GLU A 36 -10.93 -15.48 6.13
N ASP A 37 -10.52 -15.11 4.91
CA ASP A 37 -11.13 -15.61 3.68
C ASP A 37 -10.01 -16.23 2.84
N VAL A 38 -9.95 -17.56 2.87
CA VAL A 38 -9.23 -18.36 1.88
C VAL A 38 -10.25 -18.66 0.78
N GLU A 39 -10.39 -17.72 -0.15
CA GLU A 39 -10.87 -18.01 -1.51
C GLU A 39 -9.73 -17.68 -2.46
N ASP A 40 -9.27 -18.71 -3.18
CA ASP A 40 -8.13 -18.72 -4.11
C ASP A 40 -8.53 -18.04 -5.44
N ASP A 41 -9.08 -16.83 -5.36
CA ASP A 41 -9.09 -15.85 -6.44
C ASP A 41 -7.79 -15.02 -6.26
N GLU A 42 -7.05 -14.76 -7.35
CA GLU A 42 -5.86 -13.89 -7.31
C GLU A 42 -6.27 -12.44 -6.97
N ASP A 43 -6.62 -12.20 -5.72
CA ASP A 43 -6.92 -10.88 -5.19
C ASP A 43 -5.64 -10.07 -5.30
N VAL A 44 -5.67 -9.10 -6.21
CA VAL A 44 -4.59 -8.15 -6.41
C VAL A 44 -4.31 -7.50 -5.05
N ASP A 45 -3.11 -7.71 -4.49
CA ASP A 45 -2.74 -7.10 -3.22
C ASP A 45 -2.78 -5.57 -3.34
N VAL A 46 -3.92 -5.02 -2.95
CA VAL A 46 -4.28 -3.62 -3.08
C VAL A 46 -3.27 -2.74 -2.35
N LYS A 47 -2.71 -3.23 -1.24
CA LYS A 47 -1.71 -2.51 -0.45
C LYS A 47 -0.36 -2.50 -1.18
N ALA A 48 0.05 -3.63 -1.74
CA ALA A 48 1.25 -3.69 -2.57
C ALA A 48 1.11 -2.76 -3.79
N VAL A 49 0.02 -2.87 -4.55
CA VAL A 49 -0.25 -2.03 -5.71
C VAL A 49 -0.24 -0.54 -5.37
N ARG A 50 -0.90 -0.14 -4.27
CA ARG A 50 -0.85 1.25 -3.77
C ARG A 50 0.58 1.70 -3.46
N ARG A 51 1.40 0.83 -2.86
CA ARG A 51 2.81 1.13 -2.59
C ARG A 51 3.60 1.34 -3.89
N HIS A 52 3.42 0.46 -4.88
CA HIS A 52 4.07 0.58 -6.19
C HIS A 52 3.69 1.88 -6.91
N PHE A 53 2.40 2.26 -6.92
CA PHE A 53 1.99 3.56 -7.48
C PHE A 53 2.60 4.75 -6.77
N ARG A 54 2.68 4.70 -5.43
CA ARG A 54 3.27 5.78 -4.63
C ARG A 54 4.74 5.95 -4.98
N GLU A 55 5.46 4.84 -5.14
CA GLU A 55 6.87 4.83 -5.54
C GLU A 55 7.05 5.32 -6.98
N PHE A 56 6.19 4.91 -7.91
CA PHE A 56 6.16 5.43 -9.29
C PHE A 56 6.01 6.96 -9.32
N LEU A 57 5.01 7.52 -8.63
CA LEU A 57 4.75 8.96 -8.62
C LEU A 57 5.91 9.78 -8.02
N ARG A 58 6.67 9.18 -7.10
CA ARG A 58 7.81 9.82 -6.45
C ARG A 58 9.10 9.67 -7.25
N ASN A 59 9.36 8.49 -7.78
CA ASN A 59 10.66 8.09 -8.30
C ASN A 59 10.74 8.10 -9.83
N TYR A 60 9.63 8.18 -10.55
CA TYR A 60 9.67 8.22 -12.01
C TYR A 60 10.40 9.46 -12.50
N ARG A 61 11.50 9.21 -13.21
CA ARG A 61 12.37 10.22 -13.80
C ARG A 61 12.31 10.06 -15.31
N GLN A 62 12.11 11.18 -15.99
CA GLN A 62 12.28 11.26 -17.43
C GLN A 62 13.50 12.14 -17.67
N GLN A 63 14.52 11.58 -18.30
CA GLN A 63 15.84 12.21 -18.46
C GLN A 63 16.43 12.60 -17.09
N GLU A 64 16.39 13.87 -16.70
CA GLU A 64 16.95 14.38 -15.44
C GLU A 64 15.88 14.89 -14.47
N HIS A 65 14.60 14.81 -14.82
CA HIS A 65 13.54 15.46 -14.07
C HIS A 65 12.49 14.48 -13.54
N TYR A 66 12.09 14.71 -12.29
CA TYR A 66 10.96 14.03 -11.67
C TYR A 66 9.64 14.66 -12.13
N VAL A 67 9.09 14.11 -13.21
CA VAL A 67 7.90 14.67 -13.89
C VAL A 67 6.69 14.73 -12.95
N TYR A 68 6.39 13.61 -12.27
CA TYR A 68 5.20 13.51 -11.44
C TYR A 68 5.33 14.21 -10.08
N ARG A 69 6.52 14.20 -9.46
CA ARG A 69 6.81 14.99 -8.26
C ARG A 69 6.51 16.48 -8.48
N GLN A 70 7.02 17.05 -9.58
CA GLN A 70 6.79 18.46 -9.89
C GLN A 70 5.32 18.75 -10.21
N LYS A 71 4.63 17.83 -10.91
CA LYS A 71 3.18 17.96 -11.16
C LYS A 71 2.41 17.99 -9.85
N LEU A 72 2.66 17.06 -8.93
CA LEU A 72 2.01 16.99 -7.61
C LEU A 72 2.20 18.30 -6.81
N LEU A 73 3.42 18.82 -6.73
CA LEU A 73 3.69 20.08 -6.03
C LEU A 73 3.00 21.28 -6.69
N LYS A 74 2.99 21.35 -8.03
CA LYS A 74 2.28 22.42 -8.77
C LYS A 74 0.76 22.35 -8.56
N LEU A 75 0.19 21.14 -8.47
CA LEU A 75 -1.23 20.92 -8.20
C LEU A 75 -1.61 21.44 -6.81
N HIS A 76 -0.82 21.10 -5.80
CA HIS A 76 -1.02 21.60 -4.43
C HIS A 76 -1.01 23.13 -4.39
N ASN A 77 -0.01 23.76 -5.00
CA ASN A 77 0.11 25.22 -5.00
C ASN A 77 -1.04 25.94 -5.74
N ARG A 78 -1.69 25.25 -6.68
CA ARG A 78 -2.84 25.77 -7.44
C ARG A 78 -4.19 25.30 -6.89
N GLN A 79 -4.19 24.58 -5.76
CA GLN A 79 -5.36 23.93 -5.15
C GLN A 79 -6.16 23.05 -6.14
N ARG A 80 -5.48 22.50 -7.16
CA ARG A 80 -6.09 21.58 -8.12
C ARG A 80 -5.95 20.15 -7.62
N ARG A 81 -7.04 19.38 -7.70
CA ARG A 81 -7.12 18.00 -7.18
C ARG A 81 -7.13 16.92 -8.28
N SER A 82 -6.74 17.26 -9.49
CA SER A 82 -6.68 16.33 -10.62
C SER A 82 -5.24 16.19 -11.14
N LEU A 83 -4.78 14.95 -11.27
CA LEU A 83 -3.48 14.60 -11.82
C LEU A 83 -3.67 13.80 -13.11
N SER A 84 -3.00 14.21 -14.18
CA SER A 84 -2.95 13.44 -15.43
C SER A 84 -1.66 12.64 -15.50
N VAL A 85 -1.81 11.32 -15.53
CA VAL A 85 -0.73 10.34 -15.66
C VAL A 85 -0.74 9.78 -17.08
N ASP A 86 0.45 9.68 -17.68
CA ASP A 86 0.62 8.99 -18.96
C ASP A 86 0.87 7.50 -18.70
N LEU A 87 0.06 6.64 -19.30
CA LEU A 87 0.16 5.19 -19.16
C LEU A 87 1.42 4.63 -19.81
N ALA A 88 2.01 5.31 -20.81
CA ALA A 88 3.28 4.89 -21.38
C ALA A 88 4.41 4.95 -20.34
N HIS A 89 4.39 5.96 -19.47
CA HIS A 89 5.34 6.10 -18.36
C HIS A 89 5.13 5.04 -17.29
N LEU A 90 3.87 4.68 -17.02
CA LEU A 90 3.53 3.61 -16.09
C LEU A 90 4.09 2.27 -16.58
N ARG A 91 3.84 1.95 -17.85
CA ARG A 91 4.35 0.74 -18.50
C ARG A 91 5.87 0.67 -18.54
N GLU A 92 6.55 1.80 -18.76
CA GLU A 92 8.02 1.87 -18.75
C GLU A 92 8.59 1.61 -17.35
N TYR A 93 7.90 2.08 -16.30
CA TYR A 93 8.34 1.90 -14.92
C TYR A 93 8.05 0.50 -14.38
N ASP A 94 6.82 0.03 -14.58
CA ASP A 94 6.33 -1.25 -14.08
C ASP A 94 5.23 -1.78 -15.01
N ALA A 95 5.59 -2.77 -15.84
CA ALA A 95 4.67 -3.38 -16.78
C ALA A 95 3.55 -4.17 -16.08
N ALA A 96 3.85 -4.81 -14.94
CA ALA A 96 2.84 -5.55 -14.19
C ALA A 96 1.78 -4.59 -13.62
N LEU A 97 2.22 -3.43 -13.12
CA LEU A 97 1.32 -2.38 -12.64
C LEU A 97 0.38 -1.87 -13.75
N MET A 98 0.89 -1.74 -14.98
CA MET A 98 0.07 -1.42 -16.15
C MET A 98 -0.94 -2.52 -16.46
N ASP A 99 -0.54 -3.79 -16.40
CA ASP A 99 -1.44 -4.92 -16.63
C ASP A 99 -2.58 -4.94 -15.61
N TYR A 100 -2.31 -4.65 -14.33
CA TYR A 100 -3.35 -4.51 -13.30
C TYR A 100 -4.32 -3.35 -13.57
N VAL A 101 -3.84 -2.21 -14.07
CA VAL A 101 -4.72 -1.09 -14.46
C VAL A 101 -5.65 -1.48 -15.59
N LEU A 102 -5.17 -2.28 -16.55
CA LEU A 102 -5.96 -2.75 -17.68
C LEU A 102 -6.92 -3.90 -17.30
N SER A 103 -6.51 -4.79 -16.41
CA SER A 103 -7.31 -5.96 -16.02
C SER A 103 -8.42 -5.60 -15.02
N GLN A 104 -8.12 -4.75 -14.03
CA GLN A 104 -9.02 -4.44 -12.93
C GLN A 104 -9.01 -2.94 -12.57
N PRO A 105 -9.43 -2.04 -13.50
CA PRO A 105 -9.38 -0.60 -13.26
C PRO A 105 -10.21 -0.16 -12.04
N ASN A 106 -11.35 -0.81 -11.77
CA ASN A 106 -12.23 -0.44 -10.66
C ASN A 106 -11.60 -0.65 -9.28
N ALA A 107 -10.71 -1.63 -9.13
CA ALA A 107 -10.00 -1.89 -7.87
C ALA A 107 -8.70 -1.06 -7.77
N VAL A 108 -8.01 -0.93 -8.90
CA VAL A 108 -6.65 -0.36 -8.95
C VAL A 108 -6.67 1.17 -8.97
N ILE A 109 -7.64 1.81 -9.64
CA ILE A 109 -7.70 3.28 -9.73
C ILE A 109 -7.91 3.96 -8.37
N PRO A 110 -8.84 3.54 -7.49
CA PRO A 110 -8.95 4.10 -6.15
C PRO A 110 -7.65 3.97 -5.33
N SER A 111 -6.94 2.85 -5.54
CA SER A 111 -5.64 2.59 -4.90
C SER A 111 -4.57 3.54 -5.40
N MET A 112 -4.55 3.83 -6.71
CA MET A 112 -3.69 4.83 -7.33
C MET A 112 -3.98 6.25 -6.80
N GLU A 113 -5.26 6.61 -6.61
CA GLU A 113 -5.65 7.90 -6.05
C GLU A 113 -5.14 8.05 -4.60
N GLY A 114 -5.35 7.03 -3.76
CA GLY A 114 -4.81 6.99 -2.41
C GLY A 114 -3.28 7.10 -2.40
N ALA A 115 -2.61 6.38 -3.29
CA ALA A 115 -1.16 6.46 -3.45
C ALA A 115 -0.67 7.87 -3.85
N ALA A 116 -1.43 8.59 -4.69
CA ALA A 116 -1.10 9.94 -5.10
C ALA A 116 -1.19 10.95 -3.95
N VAL A 117 -2.19 10.78 -3.07
CA VAL A 117 -2.33 11.59 -1.85
C VAL A 117 -1.17 11.32 -0.91
N ASP A 118 -0.84 10.05 -0.66
CA ASP A 118 0.28 9.67 0.21
C ASP A 118 1.63 10.20 -0.32
N ALA A 119 1.84 10.11 -1.64
CA ALA A 119 3.02 10.64 -2.30
C ALA A 119 3.12 12.15 -2.12
N LEU A 120 2.02 12.89 -2.31
CA LEU A 120 2.00 14.34 -2.11
C LEU A 120 2.30 14.72 -0.65
N GLN A 121 1.68 14.05 0.31
CA GLN A 121 1.93 14.31 1.74
C GLN A 121 3.39 14.09 2.11
N THR A 122 3.98 13.00 1.63
CA THR A 122 5.40 12.70 1.82
C THR A 122 6.30 13.81 1.26
N LEU A 123 5.99 14.29 0.05
CA LEU A 123 6.76 15.35 -0.61
C LEU A 123 6.64 16.71 0.09
N LEU A 124 5.46 17.03 0.64
CA LEU A 124 5.24 18.26 1.41
C LEU A 124 6.01 18.21 2.73
N PHE A 125 6.00 17.07 3.41
CA PHE A 125 6.79 16.87 4.63
C PHE A 125 8.29 17.01 4.34
N GLU A 126 8.78 16.38 3.27
CA GLU A 126 10.19 16.51 2.83
C GLU A 126 10.56 17.97 2.51
N GLN A 127 9.66 18.74 1.90
CA GLN A 127 9.91 20.15 1.62
C GLN A 127 9.99 20.98 2.91
N GLN A 128 9.13 20.69 3.90
CA GLN A 128 9.16 21.37 5.20
C GLN A 128 10.44 21.08 5.97
N THR A 129 10.91 19.83 5.99
CA THR A 129 12.15 19.46 6.69
C THR A 129 13.38 20.11 6.05
N ILE A 130 13.45 20.17 4.72
CA ILE A 130 14.54 20.87 4.01
C ILE A 130 14.54 22.36 4.34
N ASN A 131 13.37 23.01 4.38
CA ASN A 131 13.27 24.43 4.70
C ASN A 131 13.70 24.73 6.15
N ASN A 132 13.34 23.86 7.10
CA ASN A 132 13.67 24.05 8.52
C ASN A 132 15.15 23.81 8.84
N ASN A 133 15.83 22.92 8.10
CA ASN A 133 17.25 22.61 8.33
C ASN A 133 18.22 23.66 7.74
N ASN A 134 17.73 24.66 7.02
CA ASN A 134 18.54 25.72 6.41
C ASN A 134 18.71 26.95 7.33
N ASP A 135 18.51 26.82 8.64
CA ASP A 135 18.80 27.88 9.60
C ASP A 135 20.28 27.81 10.07
N PRO A 136 21.19 28.71 9.64
CA PRO A 136 22.62 28.61 9.89
C PRO A 136 23.06 29.09 11.30
N THR A 137 22.18 29.10 12.31
CA THR A 137 22.48 29.66 13.63
C THR A 137 22.94 28.63 14.68
N THR A 138 23.82 27.70 14.28
CA THR A 138 24.61 26.92 15.25
C THR A 138 26.07 26.85 14.80
N THR A 139 26.71 28.01 14.73
CA THR A 139 28.14 28.13 15.00
C THR A 139 28.27 29.09 16.17
N THR A 140 27.83 28.62 17.34
CA THR A 140 28.23 29.24 18.60
C THR A 140 29.61 28.69 18.92
N MET A 141 30.58 29.57 18.80
CA MET A 141 32.01 29.42 19.08
C MET A 141 32.28 28.43 20.23
N GLU A 142 32.96 27.33 19.91
CA GLU A 142 33.70 26.54 20.90
C GLU A 142 35.08 27.19 21.13
N GLU A 143 35.35 27.42 22.42
CA GLU A 143 36.62 27.71 23.13
C GLU A 143 37.41 28.99 22.83
#